data_AF-A0A8H1QLV9-F1
#
_entry.id   AF-A0A8H1QLV9-F1
#
_cell.length_a   1.000
_cell.length_b   1.000
_cell.length_c   1.000
_cell.angle_alpha   90.00
_cell.angle_beta   90.00
_cell.angle_gamma   90.00
#
_symmetry.space_group_name_H-M   'P 1'
#
loop_
_entity.id
_entity.type
_entity.pdbx_description
1 polymer ?
#
loop_
_entity_poly.entity_id
_entity_poly.type
_entity_poly.pdbx_seq_one_letter_code
_entity_poly.pdbx_strand_id
1 'polypeptide(L)'
;MLYVLARAQFDLAGDVFGWQLSRGGGLFVDCHEGFAADFDGDVEGAMDWAERIIGTRQDWRHTHADGPERWLADGDRAAAGTDVLRSIEPGTLLVAVGPGASGKRRSRPRPGSSPSVSTPCASRSEVTRGDQSVTPAAVVEQHILLEKHLSEGTTLYLDSTNVEVSVRAELVEQARRHGRPIVAVCFLPHLDTCRARNSARPPNRRVPDDVLAWQHSLALAATPKALIGEGFTAAHDLATPL
;
A
#
# COMPACT_ATOMS: atom_id res chain seq x y z
N MET A 1 11.66 -20.54 0.67
CA MET A 1 11.53 -21.40 1.87
C MET A 1 10.22 -21.02 2.54
N LEU A 2 9.31 -21.95 2.80
CA LEU A 2 7.93 -21.60 3.18
C LEU A 2 7.84 -21.29 4.68
N TYR A 3 7.41 -20.07 5.01
CA TYR A 3 7.02 -19.67 6.37
C TYR A 3 5.49 -19.74 6.50
N VAL A 4 5.02 -20.10 7.69
CA VAL A 4 3.60 -20.17 8.02
C VAL A 4 3.38 -19.35 9.27
N LEU A 5 2.58 -18.30 9.15
CA LEU A 5 2.09 -17.51 10.25
C LEU A 5 0.66 -17.99 10.57
N ALA A 6 0.38 -18.31 11.83
CA ALA A 6 -0.91 -18.85 12.24
C ALA A 6 -1.27 -18.34 13.63
N ARG A 7 -2.57 -18.34 13.96
CA ARG A 7 -3.00 -18.10 15.34
C ARG A 7 -2.60 -19.29 16.22
N ALA A 8 -2.01 -19.01 17.37
CA ALA A 8 -1.64 -20.07 18.32
C ALA A 8 -2.93 -20.72 18.87
N GLN A 9 -2.97 -22.06 18.95
CA GLN A 9 -4.08 -22.80 19.57
C GLN A 9 -3.60 -23.62 20.79
N PHE A 10 -3.94 -23.09 21.98
CA PHE A 10 -4.19 -23.66 23.32
C PHE A 10 -3.18 -24.56 24.07
N ASP A 11 -3.31 -24.51 25.41
CA ASP A 11 -2.99 -25.55 26.40
C ASP A 11 -4.17 -25.73 27.41
N LEU A 12 -4.26 -26.90 28.07
CA LEU A 12 -5.31 -27.36 28.99
C LEU A 12 -5.49 -26.53 30.30
N ALA A 13 -4.64 -25.54 30.54
CA ALA A 13 -4.71 -24.57 31.63
C ALA A 13 -5.27 -23.20 31.19
N GLY A 14 -5.53 -23.00 29.89
CA GLY A 14 -6.45 -21.96 29.40
C GLY A 14 -5.88 -20.59 29.02
N ASP A 15 -4.57 -20.34 29.07
CA ASP A 15 -4.00 -19.03 28.71
C ASP A 15 -2.78 -19.14 27.78
N VAL A 16 -2.99 -18.92 26.47
CA VAL A 16 -2.14 -18.08 25.60
C VAL A 16 -3.00 -17.55 24.44
N PHE A 17 -3.14 -16.23 24.32
CA PHE A 17 -3.69 -15.54 23.15
C PHE A 17 -2.52 -14.97 22.32
N GLY A 18 -2.42 -15.27 21.02
CA GLY A 18 -1.32 -14.75 20.20
C GLY A 18 -1.13 -15.37 18.82
N TRP A 19 0.02 -15.05 18.20
CA TRP A 19 0.44 -15.50 16.87
C TRP A 19 1.68 -16.39 16.94
N GLN A 20 1.77 -17.33 16.02
CA GLN A 20 2.89 -18.26 15.90
C GLN A 20 3.45 -18.21 14.48
N LEU A 21 4.77 -18.03 14.37
CA LEU A 21 5.52 -18.19 13.14
C LEU A 21 6.17 -19.56 13.11
N SER A 22 6.07 -20.25 11.99
CA SER A 22 6.73 -21.53 11.74
C SER A 22 7.38 -21.57 10.35
N ARG A 23 8.33 -22.48 10.14
CA ARG A 23 9.11 -22.64 8.92
C ARG A 23 9.07 -24.11 8.50
N GLY A 24 9.03 -24.38 7.19
CA GLY A 24 9.22 -25.70 6.57
C GLY A 24 8.82 -26.94 7.39
N GLY A 25 7.64 -27.50 7.14
CA GLY A 25 7.17 -28.71 7.83
C GLY A 25 6.65 -28.47 9.26
N GLY A 26 6.44 -27.22 9.66
CA GLY A 26 5.86 -26.85 10.96
C GLY A 26 6.88 -26.59 12.07
N LEU A 27 8.16 -26.38 11.73
CA LEU A 27 9.19 -26.02 12.71
C LEU A 27 8.85 -24.67 13.33
N PHE A 28 8.65 -24.64 14.64
CA PHE A 28 8.40 -23.41 15.40
C PHE A 28 9.57 -22.43 15.22
N VAL A 29 9.25 -21.17 14.94
CA VAL A 29 10.22 -20.07 14.85
C VAL A 29 10.09 -19.16 16.06
N ASP A 30 8.89 -18.63 16.30
CA ASP A 30 8.63 -17.72 17.42
C ASP A 30 7.11 -17.60 17.69
N CYS A 31 6.72 -16.99 18.81
CA CYS A 31 5.33 -16.60 19.12
C CYS A 31 5.23 -15.19 19.73
N HIS A 32 4.08 -14.53 19.54
CA HIS A 32 3.81 -13.19 20.05
C HIS A 32 2.46 -13.11 20.77
N GLU A 33 2.47 -12.68 22.03
CA GLU A 33 1.33 -12.70 22.97
C GLU A 33 0.58 -11.36 23.09
N GLY A 34 1.10 -10.28 22.49
CA GLY A 34 0.69 -8.90 22.81
C GLY A 34 -0.41 -8.28 21.94
N PHE A 35 -1.02 -9.03 21.02
CA PHE A 35 -2.02 -8.43 20.14
C PHE A 35 -3.44 -8.58 20.73
N ALA A 36 -4.10 -7.45 20.94
CA ALA A 36 -5.45 -7.39 21.51
C ALA A 36 -6.51 -7.71 20.43
N ALA A 37 -7.68 -8.19 20.89
CA ALA A 37 -8.81 -8.68 20.09
C ALA A 37 -9.57 -7.61 19.27
N ASP A 38 -8.86 -6.83 18.47
CA ASP A 38 -9.43 -6.10 17.33
C ASP A 38 -8.89 -6.72 16.03
N PHE A 39 -9.80 -7.28 15.24
CA PHE A 39 -9.58 -8.44 14.36
C PHE A 39 -8.59 -8.16 13.19
N ASP A 40 -8.44 -6.90 12.76
CA ASP A 40 -7.68 -6.55 11.55
C ASP A 40 -6.29 -5.94 11.82
N GLY A 41 -6.10 -5.24 12.93
CA GLY A 41 -4.78 -4.69 13.32
C GLY A 41 -3.81 -5.77 13.79
N ASP A 42 -4.36 -6.88 14.27
CA ASP A 42 -3.65 -8.02 14.80
C ASP A 42 -2.89 -8.80 13.69
N VAL A 43 -3.55 -9.05 12.55
CA VAL A 43 -2.96 -9.78 11.41
C VAL A 43 -1.79 -9.03 10.78
N GLU A 44 -1.95 -7.73 10.51
CA GLU A 44 -0.87 -6.89 9.97
C GLU A 44 0.29 -6.81 10.95
N GLY A 45 0.01 -6.62 12.25
CA GLY A 45 1.03 -6.60 13.28
C GLY A 45 1.80 -7.92 13.38
N ALA A 46 1.11 -9.05 13.22
CA ALA A 46 1.72 -10.36 13.21
C ALA A 46 2.55 -10.61 11.95
N MET A 47 2.12 -10.14 10.79
CA MET A 47 2.90 -10.21 9.55
C MET A 47 4.15 -9.33 9.62
N ASP A 48 4.03 -8.09 10.08
CA ASP A 48 5.17 -7.18 10.28
C ASP A 48 6.15 -7.74 11.31
N TRP A 49 5.65 -8.34 12.39
CA TRP A 49 6.46 -9.06 13.37
C TRP A 49 7.19 -10.25 12.73
N ALA A 50 6.49 -11.05 11.92
CA ALA A 50 7.09 -12.18 11.22
C ALA A 50 8.15 -11.73 10.20
N GLU A 51 7.88 -10.67 9.43
CA GLU A 51 8.83 -10.10 8.46
C GLU A 51 10.09 -9.53 9.15
N ARG A 52 9.96 -8.94 10.34
CA ARG A 52 11.11 -8.54 11.16
C ARG A 52 11.97 -9.73 11.57
N ILE A 53 11.37 -10.87 11.91
CA ILE A 53 12.08 -12.10 12.28
C ILE A 53 12.74 -12.74 11.05
N ILE A 54 12.04 -12.77 9.92
CA ILE A 54 12.53 -13.34 8.67
C ILE A 54 13.64 -12.45 8.07
N GLY A 55 13.56 -11.14 8.27
CA GLY A 55 14.52 -10.14 7.78
C GLY A 55 14.19 -9.62 6.37
N THR A 56 13.10 -10.10 5.75
CA THR A 56 12.63 -9.70 4.41
C THR A 56 11.09 -9.67 4.39
N ARG A 57 10.51 -8.75 3.61
CA ARG A 57 9.06 -8.67 3.43
C ARG A 57 8.58 -9.91 2.70
N GLN A 58 7.42 -10.45 3.07
CA GLN A 58 6.90 -11.68 2.47
C GLN A 58 5.64 -11.37 1.67
N ASP A 59 5.38 -12.17 0.63
CA ASP A 59 4.06 -12.23 0.01
C ASP A 59 3.18 -13.24 0.78
N TRP A 60 2.50 -12.78 1.83
CA TRP A 60 1.65 -13.67 2.62
C TRP A 60 0.33 -13.99 1.91
N ARG A 61 0.10 -15.27 1.63
CA ARG A 61 -1.16 -15.79 1.11
C ARG A 61 -1.99 -16.38 2.24
N HIS A 62 -3.18 -15.82 2.44
CA HIS A 62 -4.15 -16.39 3.37
C HIS A 62 -4.71 -17.70 2.79
N THR A 63 -4.75 -18.75 3.61
CA THR A 63 -5.32 -20.04 3.24
C THR A 63 -6.40 -20.46 4.23
N HIS A 64 -7.64 -20.60 3.74
CA HIS A 64 -8.68 -21.36 4.42
C HIS A 64 -8.58 -22.83 3.96
N ALA A 65 -7.79 -23.62 4.66
CA ALA A 65 -7.92 -25.08 4.63
C ALA A 65 -8.57 -25.48 5.97
N ASP A 66 -9.61 -26.33 5.93
CA ASP A 66 -10.40 -26.75 7.11
C ASP A 66 -9.54 -26.84 8.39
N GLY A 67 -9.61 -25.80 9.23
CA GLY A 67 -8.64 -25.53 10.30
C GLY A 67 -8.54 -24.05 10.68
N PRO A 68 -7.71 -23.69 11.68
CA PRO A 68 -7.48 -22.30 12.08
C PRO A 68 -6.86 -21.49 10.94
N GLU A 69 -7.13 -20.17 10.89
CA GLU A 69 -6.60 -19.26 9.86
C GLU A 69 -5.06 -19.26 9.83
N ARG A 70 -4.50 -19.33 8.61
CA ARG A 70 -3.04 -19.37 8.38
C ARG A 70 -2.65 -18.57 7.15
N TRP A 71 -1.43 -18.05 7.19
CA TRP A 71 -0.81 -17.28 6.14
C TRP A 71 0.51 -17.92 5.73
N LEU A 72 0.67 -18.16 4.43
CA LEU A 72 1.84 -18.79 3.83
C LEU A 72 2.70 -17.75 3.12
N ALA A 73 3.99 -17.68 3.43
CA ALA A 73 4.91 -16.78 2.74
C ALA A 73 5.28 -17.32 1.34
N ASP A 74 4.95 -16.58 0.29
CA ASP A 74 5.11 -16.96 -1.11
C ASP A 74 6.32 -16.33 -1.82
N GLY A 75 7.11 -15.49 -1.13
CA GLY A 75 8.37 -14.97 -1.66
C GLY A 75 8.89 -13.70 -0.96
N ASP A 76 10.18 -13.40 -1.17
CA ASP A 76 10.87 -12.25 -0.57
C ASP A 76 10.65 -10.95 -1.40
N ARG A 77 10.15 -9.90 -0.75
CA ARG A 77 10.18 -8.51 -1.21
C ARG A 77 11.18 -7.73 -0.36
N ALA A 78 11.99 -6.87 -0.99
CA ALA A 78 12.90 -6.00 -0.26
C ALA A 78 12.11 -4.78 0.26
N ALA A 79 12.03 -4.60 1.58
CA ALA A 79 11.41 -3.42 2.18
C ALA A 79 12.37 -2.22 2.08
N ALA A 80 11.86 -1.06 1.66
CA ALA A 80 12.55 0.21 1.88
C ALA A 80 11.86 0.92 3.06
N GLY A 81 12.61 1.22 4.12
CA GLY A 81 12.07 1.85 5.31
C GLY A 81 11.46 3.23 5.05
N THR A 82 10.65 3.71 5.99
CA THR A 82 9.93 5.01 5.99
C THR A 82 10.82 6.26 5.86
N ASP A 83 12.15 6.10 5.83
CA ASP A 83 13.13 7.19 5.72
C ASP A 83 13.35 7.69 4.28
N VAL A 84 12.86 6.95 3.27
CA VAL A 84 12.96 7.31 1.85
C VAL A 84 12.37 8.69 1.55
N LEU A 85 11.24 9.03 2.20
CA LEU A 85 10.55 10.30 1.91
C LEU A 85 11.36 11.53 2.37
N ARG A 86 12.40 11.35 3.18
CA ARG A 86 13.22 12.45 3.72
C ARG A 86 14.42 12.83 2.86
N SER A 87 14.82 11.97 1.90
CA SER A 87 15.99 12.18 1.05
C SER A 87 15.65 12.48 -0.42
N ILE A 88 14.42 12.92 -0.69
CA ILE A 88 13.94 13.14 -2.06
C ILE A 88 14.50 14.44 -2.62
N GLU A 89 15.02 14.37 -3.84
CA GLU A 89 15.50 15.53 -4.58
C GLU A 89 14.36 16.57 -4.79
N PRO A 90 14.60 17.87 -4.57
CA PRO A 90 13.63 18.90 -4.90
C PRO A 90 13.18 18.84 -6.37
N GLY A 91 11.89 19.01 -6.61
CA GLY A 91 11.30 18.92 -7.96
C GLY A 91 10.98 17.50 -8.42
N THR A 92 10.99 16.52 -7.51
CA THR A 92 10.55 15.16 -7.77
C THR A 92 9.03 15.04 -7.82
N LEU A 93 8.52 14.31 -8.80
CA LEU A 93 7.15 13.80 -8.80
C LEU A 93 7.07 12.48 -8.04
N LEU A 94 6.44 12.49 -6.88
CA LEU A 94 6.17 11.30 -6.08
C LEU A 94 4.81 10.74 -6.43
N VAL A 95 4.76 9.49 -6.86
CA VAL A 95 3.55 8.82 -7.30
C VAL A 95 3.20 7.72 -6.32
N ALA A 96 2.09 7.88 -5.61
CA ALA A 96 1.56 6.80 -4.78
C ALA A 96 0.95 5.71 -5.67
N VAL A 97 1.33 4.45 -5.45
CA VAL A 97 0.83 3.29 -6.21
C VAL A 97 0.21 2.30 -5.23
N GLY A 98 -1.07 1.96 -5.41
CA GLY A 98 -1.72 0.94 -4.58
C GLY A 98 -3.25 0.93 -4.68
N PRO A 99 -3.93 -0.08 -4.13
CA PRO A 99 -5.38 -0.19 -4.19
C PRO A 99 -6.11 0.84 -3.31
N GLY A 100 -7.42 0.98 -3.50
CA GLY A 100 -8.26 1.67 -2.53
C GLY A 100 -7.97 1.18 -1.09
N ALA A 101 -8.14 2.06 -0.09
CA ALA A 101 -7.91 1.71 1.31
C ALA A 101 -6.47 1.26 1.70
N SER A 102 -5.48 1.42 0.82
CA SER A 102 -4.09 1.03 1.11
C SER A 102 -3.27 1.97 2.02
N GLY A 103 -3.88 3.03 2.57
CA GLY A 103 -3.17 3.97 3.46
C GLY A 103 -2.44 5.16 2.80
N LYS A 104 -2.44 5.27 1.46
CA LYS A 104 -1.80 6.36 0.68
C LYS A 104 -2.03 7.79 1.19
N ARG A 105 -3.22 8.05 1.75
CA ARG A 105 -3.60 9.36 2.30
C ARG A 105 -2.96 9.64 3.66
N ARG A 106 -2.79 8.60 4.51
CA ARG A 106 -2.22 8.71 5.87
C ARG A 106 -0.71 8.97 5.81
N SER A 107 -0.04 8.47 4.77
CA SER A 107 1.40 8.64 4.52
C SER A 107 1.78 9.93 3.78
N ARG A 108 0.81 10.82 3.51
CA ARG A 108 1.06 12.10 2.84
C ARG A 108 2.07 12.92 3.68
N PRO A 109 3.09 13.54 3.05
CA PRO A 109 3.99 14.45 3.75
C PRO A 109 3.22 15.54 4.50
N ARG A 110 3.73 15.98 5.65
CA ARG A 110 3.06 17.03 6.45
C ARG A 110 2.88 18.32 5.62
N PRO A 111 1.77 19.05 5.84
CA PRO A 111 1.55 20.35 5.20
C PRO A 111 2.76 21.27 5.44
N GLY A 112 3.34 21.82 4.37
CA GLY A 112 4.51 22.71 4.41
C GLY A 112 5.82 22.10 3.89
N SER A 113 5.93 20.77 3.74
CA SER A 113 7.14 20.12 3.21
C SER A 113 7.13 19.92 1.69
N SER A 114 5.94 19.74 1.09
CA SER A 114 5.74 19.68 -0.37
C SER A 114 4.25 19.92 -0.69
N PRO A 115 3.91 20.66 -1.76
CA PRO A 115 2.55 20.63 -2.27
C PRO A 115 2.19 19.19 -2.65
N SER A 116 0.96 18.81 -2.31
CA SER A 116 0.51 17.42 -2.49
C SER A 116 -0.85 17.49 -3.18
N VAL A 117 -0.87 17.02 -4.43
CA VAL A 117 -2.06 16.93 -5.25
C VAL A 117 -2.66 15.56 -5.00
N SER A 118 -3.73 15.54 -4.22
CA SER A 118 -4.58 14.36 -4.12
C SER A 118 -5.57 14.38 -5.27
N THR A 119 -5.92 13.20 -5.80
CA THR A 119 -7.10 13.01 -6.65
C THR A 119 -8.27 13.88 -6.16
N PRO A 120 -9.11 14.43 -7.05
CA PRO A 120 -10.21 15.32 -6.64
C PRO A 120 -11.29 14.68 -5.75
N CYS A 121 -11.24 13.36 -5.54
CA CYS A 121 -11.99 12.76 -4.43
C CYS A 121 -11.58 13.34 -3.05
N ALA A 122 -10.39 13.91 -2.92
CA ALA A 122 -9.93 14.58 -1.70
C ALA A 122 -10.45 16.01 -1.56
N SER A 123 -10.51 16.78 -2.64
CA SER A 123 -10.91 18.20 -2.68
C SER A 123 -12.41 18.42 -2.77
N ARG A 124 -13.18 17.35 -3.03
CA ARG A 124 -14.64 17.38 -3.09
C ARG A 124 -15.31 17.49 -1.72
N SER A 125 -16.41 18.24 -1.67
CA SER A 125 -17.35 18.27 -0.54
C SER A 125 -17.82 16.85 -0.22
N GLU A 126 -18.17 16.59 1.05
CA GLU A 126 -18.52 15.23 1.50
C GLU A 126 -19.64 14.55 0.70
N VAL A 127 -20.50 15.37 0.07
CA VAL A 127 -21.66 14.97 -0.74
C VAL A 127 -21.24 14.34 -2.09
N THR A 128 -20.12 14.74 -2.68
CA THR A 128 -19.68 14.29 -4.02
C THR A 128 -18.51 13.30 -3.98
N ARG A 129 -18.00 12.99 -2.78
CA ARG A 129 -17.00 11.93 -2.56
C ARG A 129 -17.62 10.57 -2.84
N GLY A 130 -17.32 9.99 -4.01
CA GLY A 130 -17.88 8.70 -4.45
C GLY A 130 -18.43 8.70 -5.87
N ASP A 131 -18.75 9.88 -6.38
CA ASP A 131 -19.41 10.01 -7.68
C ASP A 131 -18.40 9.94 -8.83
N GLN A 132 -18.34 8.77 -9.47
CA GLN A 132 -17.48 8.51 -10.62
C GLN A 132 -17.97 9.18 -11.91
N SER A 133 -19.17 9.78 -11.93
CA SER A 133 -19.66 10.55 -13.10
C SER A 133 -18.93 11.90 -13.28
N VAL A 134 -18.27 12.40 -12.21
CA VAL A 134 -17.54 13.68 -12.17
C VAL A 134 -16.02 13.47 -12.37
N THR A 135 -15.63 12.35 -12.97
CA THR A 135 -14.22 11.95 -13.19
C THR A 135 -13.49 12.79 -14.25
N PRO A 136 -14.10 13.23 -15.36
CA PRO A 136 -13.38 13.98 -16.41
C PRO A 136 -12.83 15.33 -15.95
N ALA A 137 -13.67 16.17 -15.31
CA ALA A 137 -13.24 17.49 -14.82
C ALA A 137 -12.14 17.37 -13.74
N ALA A 138 -12.24 16.32 -12.92
CA ALA A 138 -11.26 15.99 -11.91
C ALA A 138 -9.89 15.59 -12.51
N VAL A 139 -9.90 14.77 -13.57
CA VAL A 139 -8.68 14.38 -14.28
C VAL A 139 -8.01 15.60 -14.93
N VAL A 140 -8.80 16.52 -15.49
CA VAL A 140 -8.31 17.78 -16.09
C VAL A 140 -7.66 18.67 -15.03
N GLU A 141 -8.30 18.87 -13.88
CA GLU A 141 -7.74 19.68 -12.79
C GLU A 141 -6.42 19.09 -12.28
N GLN A 142 -6.36 17.77 -12.09
CA GLN A 142 -5.12 17.08 -11.70
C GLN A 142 -4.01 17.28 -12.73
N HIS A 143 -4.32 17.21 -14.03
CA HIS A 143 -3.35 17.45 -15.10
C HIS A 143 -2.83 18.89 -15.10
N ILE A 144 -3.70 19.88 -14.94
CA ILE A 144 -3.31 21.30 -14.90
C ILE A 144 -2.36 21.56 -13.72
N LEU A 145 -2.69 21.01 -12.54
CA LEU A 145 -1.84 21.14 -11.35
C LEU A 145 -0.50 20.42 -11.53
N LEU A 146 -0.52 19.20 -12.07
CA LEU A 146 0.69 18.43 -12.36
C LEU A 146 1.63 19.19 -13.30
N GLU A 147 1.10 19.69 -14.42
CA GLU A 147 1.86 20.45 -15.42
C GLU A 147 2.50 21.70 -14.80
N LYS A 148 1.74 22.44 -13.99
CA LYS A 148 2.25 23.62 -13.27
C LYS A 148 3.41 23.23 -12.34
N HIS A 149 3.24 22.19 -11.53
CA HIS A 149 4.25 21.76 -10.57
C HIS A 149 5.56 21.30 -11.25
N LEU A 150 5.44 20.51 -12.32
CA LEU A 150 6.58 20.03 -13.10
C LEU A 150 7.34 21.20 -13.76
N SER A 151 6.60 22.16 -14.32
CA SER A 151 7.16 23.38 -14.92
C SER A 151 7.93 24.23 -13.90
N GLU A 152 7.35 24.42 -12.71
CA GLU A 152 7.95 25.20 -11.62
C GLU A 152 9.08 24.44 -10.88
N GLY A 153 9.22 23.13 -11.11
CA GLY A 153 10.21 22.31 -10.41
C GLY A 153 9.92 22.13 -8.93
N THR A 154 8.65 22.15 -8.55
CA THR A 154 8.24 21.94 -7.17
C THR A 154 7.96 20.46 -6.93
N THR A 155 8.41 19.93 -5.79
CA THR A 155 8.15 18.53 -5.42
C THR A 155 6.65 18.33 -5.25
N LEU A 156 6.10 17.31 -5.90
CA LEU A 156 4.68 17.01 -5.88
C LEU A 156 4.42 15.58 -5.43
N TYR A 157 3.56 15.39 -4.44
CA TYR A 157 3.02 14.06 -4.11
C TYR A 157 1.64 13.87 -4.72
N LEU A 158 1.55 12.93 -5.67
CA LEU A 158 0.34 12.55 -6.39
C LEU A 158 -0.36 11.39 -5.68
N ASP A 159 -1.43 11.71 -4.95
CA ASP A 159 -2.21 10.78 -4.14
C ASP A 159 -3.45 10.28 -4.90
N SER A 160 -3.20 9.25 -5.71
CA SER A 160 -4.17 8.51 -6.54
C SER A 160 -3.87 7.01 -6.47
N THR A 161 -4.70 6.14 -7.07
CA THR A 161 -4.41 4.70 -7.07
C THR A 161 -3.20 4.35 -7.92
N ASN A 162 -3.11 4.90 -9.13
CA ASN A 162 -2.01 4.74 -10.10
C ASN A 162 -1.57 3.27 -10.32
N VAL A 163 -2.50 2.32 -10.17
CA VAL A 163 -2.24 0.89 -10.33
C VAL A 163 -2.22 0.46 -11.80
N GLU A 164 -2.79 1.26 -12.69
CA GLU A 164 -2.83 1.00 -14.12
C GLU A 164 -1.54 1.45 -14.82
N VAL A 165 -0.99 0.57 -15.67
CA VAL A 165 0.27 0.81 -16.40
C VAL A 165 0.16 2.02 -17.33
N SER A 166 -0.97 2.17 -18.04
CA SER A 166 -1.21 3.30 -18.95
C SER A 166 -1.14 4.65 -18.23
N VAL A 167 -1.78 4.75 -17.06
CA VAL A 167 -1.74 5.95 -16.21
C VAL A 167 -0.31 6.25 -15.77
N ARG A 168 0.45 5.24 -15.34
CA ARG A 168 1.86 5.45 -14.95
C ARG A 168 2.74 5.87 -16.13
N ALA A 169 2.53 5.29 -17.32
CA ALA A 169 3.28 5.65 -18.52
C ALA A 169 3.08 7.13 -18.89
N GLU A 170 1.85 7.65 -18.77
CA GLU A 170 1.58 9.08 -18.97
C GLU A 170 2.32 9.96 -17.95
N LEU A 171 2.32 9.58 -16.68
CA LEU A 171 3.02 10.31 -15.62
C LEU A 171 4.55 10.32 -15.82
N VAL A 172 5.13 9.17 -16.19
CA VAL A 172 6.55 9.05 -16.52
C VAL A 172 6.89 9.96 -17.69
N GLU A 173 6.09 9.94 -18.75
CA GLU A 173 6.31 10.77 -19.92
C GLU A 173 6.20 12.27 -19.60
N GLN A 174 5.24 12.67 -18.77
CA GLN A 174 5.11 14.05 -18.28
C GLN A 174 6.36 14.49 -17.50
N ALA A 175 6.80 13.71 -16.52
CA ALA A 175 8.01 14.02 -15.75
C ALA A 175 9.25 14.12 -16.65
N ARG A 176 9.37 13.20 -17.62
CA ARG A 176 10.47 13.18 -18.60
C ARG A 176 10.50 14.43 -19.47
N ARG A 177 9.36 14.91 -19.96
CA ARG A 177 9.26 16.14 -20.78
C ARG A 177 9.75 17.39 -20.04
N HIS A 178 9.53 17.42 -18.72
CA HIS A 178 9.97 18.52 -17.86
C HIS A 178 11.37 18.30 -17.26
N GLY A 179 12.05 17.20 -17.62
CA GLY A 179 13.37 16.86 -17.08
C GLY A 179 13.37 16.65 -15.56
N ARG A 180 12.27 16.13 -15.00
CA ARG A 180 12.09 15.93 -13.55
C ARG A 180 12.18 14.46 -13.17
N PRO A 181 12.76 14.14 -12.00
CA PRO A 181 12.73 12.79 -11.46
C PRO A 181 11.30 12.39 -11.07
N ILE A 182 10.99 11.11 -11.24
CA ILE A 182 9.71 10.51 -10.85
C ILE A 182 9.96 9.28 -9.99
N VAL A 183 9.34 9.23 -8.82
CA VAL A 183 9.57 8.19 -7.82
C VAL A 183 8.25 7.53 -7.45
N ALA A 184 8.21 6.20 -7.51
CA ALA A 184 7.06 5.43 -7.09
C ALA A 184 7.12 5.11 -5.59
N VAL A 185 6.02 5.32 -4.89
CA VAL A 185 5.82 4.94 -3.49
C VAL A 185 4.69 3.92 -3.45
N CYS A 186 5.05 2.66 -3.23
CA CYS A 186 4.14 1.53 -3.34
C CYS A 186 3.51 1.20 -1.99
N PHE A 187 2.18 1.12 -1.99
CA PHE A 187 1.33 0.81 -0.86
C PHE A 187 0.58 -0.47 -1.15
N LEU A 188 1.07 -1.56 -0.58
CA LEU A 188 0.48 -2.88 -0.80
C LEU A 188 0.28 -3.61 0.54
N PRO A 189 -0.72 -3.18 1.34
CA PRO A 189 -1.23 -4.01 2.42
C PRO A 189 -1.99 -5.21 1.84
N HIS A 190 -2.32 -6.15 2.71
CA HIS A 190 -3.10 -7.33 2.32
C HIS A 190 -4.49 -6.92 1.81
N LEU A 191 -5.04 -7.74 0.90
CA LEU A 191 -6.34 -7.46 0.30
C LEU A 191 -7.44 -7.42 1.36
N ASP A 192 -7.40 -8.32 2.35
CA ASP A 192 -8.40 -8.37 3.41
C ASP A 192 -8.32 -7.12 4.31
N THR A 193 -7.13 -6.60 4.58
CA THR A 193 -6.98 -5.30 5.23
C THR A 193 -7.58 -4.17 4.39
N CYS A 194 -7.34 -4.18 3.07
CA CYS A 194 -7.97 -3.20 2.19
C CYS A 194 -9.49 -3.29 2.27
N ARG A 195 -10.06 -4.51 2.29
CA ARG A 195 -11.51 -4.76 2.40
C ARG A 195 -12.05 -4.27 3.74
N ALA A 196 -11.41 -4.59 4.85
CA ALA A 196 -11.80 -4.13 6.18
C ALA A 196 -11.75 -2.60 6.30
N ARG A 197 -10.66 -1.98 5.86
CA ARG A 197 -10.54 -0.51 5.81
C ARG A 197 -11.57 0.11 4.87
N ASN A 198 -11.95 -0.59 3.81
CA ASN A 198 -12.97 -0.14 2.86
C ASN A 198 -14.39 -0.27 3.44
N SER A 199 -14.71 -1.36 4.15
CA SER A 199 -16.01 -1.57 4.78
C SER A 199 -16.27 -0.55 5.90
N ALA A 200 -15.23 -0.13 6.62
CA ALA A 200 -15.29 0.93 7.63
C ALA A 200 -15.54 2.34 7.05
N ARG A 201 -15.42 2.54 5.73
CA ARG A 201 -15.69 3.85 5.10
C ARG A 201 -17.19 4.14 5.03
N PRO A 202 -17.59 5.42 5.01
CA PRO A 202 -18.94 5.83 4.65
C PRO A 202 -19.38 5.18 3.32
N PRO A 203 -20.65 4.77 3.15
CA PRO A 203 -21.12 4.04 1.96
C PRO A 203 -20.75 4.70 0.62
N ASN A 204 -20.83 6.04 0.55
CA ASN A 204 -20.45 6.79 -0.65
C ASN A 204 -18.94 6.74 -0.99
N ARG A 205 -18.08 6.31 -0.07
CA ARG A 205 -16.62 6.21 -0.28
C ARG A 205 -16.12 4.77 -0.39
N ARG A 206 -17.02 3.79 -0.30
CA ARG A 206 -16.68 2.38 -0.46
C ARG A 206 -16.43 2.09 -1.94
N VAL A 207 -15.35 1.36 -2.19
CA VAL A 207 -15.06 0.80 -3.51
C VAL A 207 -15.69 -0.59 -3.58
N PRO A 208 -16.35 -1.00 -4.67
CA PRO A 208 -16.80 -2.38 -4.84
C PRO A 208 -15.65 -3.39 -4.64
N ASP A 209 -15.95 -4.54 -4.03
CA ASP A 209 -14.92 -5.52 -3.64
C ASP A 209 -14.16 -6.12 -4.83
N ASP A 210 -14.84 -6.29 -5.97
CA ASP A 210 -14.26 -6.74 -7.22
C ASP A 210 -13.28 -5.71 -7.80
N VAL A 211 -13.66 -4.42 -7.78
CA VAL A 211 -12.77 -3.31 -8.17
C VAL A 211 -11.58 -3.22 -7.23
N LEU A 212 -11.79 -3.41 -5.93
CA LEU A 212 -10.72 -3.38 -4.94
C LEU A 212 -9.73 -4.53 -5.14
N ALA A 213 -10.22 -5.74 -5.39
CA ALA A 213 -9.40 -6.92 -5.71
C ALA A 213 -8.63 -6.74 -7.03
N TRP A 214 -9.28 -6.18 -8.06
CA TRP A 214 -8.63 -5.84 -9.32
C TRP A 214 -7.50 -4.82 -9.11
N GLN A 215 -7.76 -3.72 -8.40
CA GLN A 215 -6.72 -2.74 -8.07
C GLN A 215 -5.56 -3.35 -7.29
N HIS A 216 -5.86 -4.28 -6.37
CA HIS A 216 -4.85 -4.97 -5.58
C HIS A 216 -3.96 -5.86 -6.45
N SER A 217 -4.55 -6.64 -7.37
CA SER A 217 -3.79 -7.46 -8.33
C SER A 217 -2.85 -6.64 -9.22
N LEU A 218 -3.28 -5.44 -9.65
CA LEU A 218 -2.45 -4.54 -10.44
C LEU A 218 -1.30 -3.95 -9.60
N ALA A 219 -1.56 -3.61 -8.34
CA ALA A 219 -0.54 -3.14 -7.42
C ALA A 219 0.46 -4.24 -7.03
N LEU A 220 0.03 -5.50 -6.95
CA LEU A 220 0.92 -6.67 -6.79
C LEU A 220 1.92 -6.78 -7.93
N ALA A 221 1.48 -6.55 -9.17
CA ALA A 221 2.32 -6.59 -10.37
C ALA A 221 3.31 -5.41 -10.47
N ALA A 222 2.98 -4.27 -9.86
CA ALA A 222 3.80 -3.06 -9.82
C ALA A 222 4.98 -3.17 -8.83
N THR A 223 5.84 -4.18 -9.01
CA THR A 223 7.05 -4.35 -8.21
C THR A 223 8.03 -3.19 -8.44
N PRO A 224 8.93 -2.88 -7.48
CA PRO A 224 9.95 -1.86 -7.69
C PRO A 224 10.77 -2.06 -8.97
N LYS A 225 11.11 -3.31 -9.30
CA LYS A 225 11.82 -3.64 -10.55
C LYS A 225 10.98 -3.33 -11.80
N ALA A 226 9.69 -3.67 -11.79
CA ALA A 226 8.80 -3.38 -12.91
C ALA A 226 8.66 -1.86 -13.10
N LEU A 227 8.47 -1.12 -12.01
CA LEU A 227 8.33 0.33 -12.03
C LEU A 227 9.59 1.03 -12.52
N ILE A 228 10.79 0.60 -12.10
CA ILE A 228 12.04 1.12 -12.67
C ILE A 228 12.10 0.84 -14.19
N GLY A 229 11.66 -0.34 -14.63
CA GLY A 229 11.55 -0.69 -16.04
C GLY A 229 10.54 0.17 -16.84
N GLU A 230 9.52 0.71 -16.18
CA GLU A 230 8.56 1.66 -16.77
C GLU A 230 9.13 3.08 -16.92
N GLY A 231 10.29 3.37 -16.32
CA GLY A 231 10.95 4.68 -16.39
C GLY A 231 10.90 5.50 -15.10
N PHE A 232 10.49 4.89 -13.98
CA PHE A 232 10.65 5.53 -12.67
C PHE A 232 12.13 5.63 -12.29
N THR A 233 12.53 6.79 -11.77
CA THR A 233 13.90 7.05 -11.29
C THR A 233 14.22 6.20 -10.06
N ALA A 234 13.23 5.97 -9.19
CA ALA A 234 13.30 5.05 -8.08
C ALA A 234 11.91 4.52 -7.73
N ALA A 235 11.84 3.37 -7.05
CA ALA A 235 10.60 2.79 -6.56
C ALA A 235 10.81 2.17 -5.18
N HIS A 236 9.89 2.45 -4.26
CA HIS A 236 10.01 2.07 -2.86
C HIS A 236 8.71 1.43 -2.36
N ASP A 237 8.83 0.24 -1.78
CA ASP A 237 7.74 -0.39 -1.04
C ASP A 237 7.69 0.21 0.36
N LEU A 238 6.56 0.80 0.74
CA LEU A 238 6.31 1.19 2.12
C LEU A 238 5.67 0.01 2.86
N ALA A 239 6.39 -0.53 3.84
CA ALA A 239 5.75 -1.24 4.94
C ALA A 239 4.83 -0.23 5.63
N THR A 240 3.52 -0.48 5.63
CA THR A 240 2.56 0.45 6.24
C THR A 240 2.60 0.19 7.74
N PRO A 241 3.14 1.10 8.58
CA PRO A 241 3.09 0.90 10.01
C PRO A 241 1.63 1.06 10.46
N LEU A 242 1.20 0.16 11.34
CA LEU A 242 -0.08 0.14 12.06
C LEU A 242 -0.63 1.56 12.36
#